data_AF-A0A270NM71-F1
#
_entry.id   AF-A0A270NM71-F1
#
_cell.length_a   1.000
_cell.length_b   1.000
_cell.length_c   1.000
_cell.angle_alpha   90.00
_cell.angle_beta   90.00
_cell.angle_gamma   90.00
#
_symmetry.space_group_name_H-M   'P 1'
#
loop_
_entity.id
_entity.type
_entity.pdbx_description
1 polymer ?
#
loop_
_entity_poly.entity_id
_entity_poly.type
_entity_poly.pdbx_seq_one_letter_code
_entity_poly.pdbx_strand_id
1 'polypeptide(L)'
;MTPAEIEDRFAKYDERLAAMDDAHEAQKWTITALIGSHPNLKLLLGMIRRAIQGMRDRSASADHDPSCERILKQLLDTEATVLQAIAARERVLGRKKPEPEQEPEQEQERER
;
A
#
# COMPACT_ATOMS: atom_id res chain seq x y z
N MET A 1 15.91 -2.07 43.41
CA MET A 1 15.37 -2.75 42.23
C MET A 1 15.99 -4.14 42.18
N THR A 2 15.17 -5.18 42.30
CA THR A 2 15.62 -6.57 42.30
C THR A 2 15.70 -7.13 40.87
N PRO A 3 16.47 -8.19 40.62
CA PRO A 3 16.51 -8.84 39.30
C PRO A 3 15.13 -9.26 38.79
N ALA A 4 14.27 -9.79 39.66
CA ALA A 4 12.90 -10.17 39.32
C ALA A 4 12.04 -8.96 38.92
N GLU A 5 12.19 -7.82 39.60
CA GLU A 5 11.49 -6.57 39.21
C GLU A 5 11.94 -6.01 37.86
N ILE A 6 13.16 -6.33 37.43
CA ILE A 6 13.70 -5.94 36.12
C ILE A 6 13.09 -6.82 35.03
N GLU A 7 13.08 -8.15 35.25
CA GLU A 7 12.46 -9.13 34.34
C GLU A 7 10.96 -8.83 34.12
N ASP A 8 10.21 -8.57 35.19
CA ASP A 8 8.79 -8.21 35.13
C ASP A 8 8.55 -6.92 34.31
N ARG A 9 9.47 -5.96 34.38
CA ARG A 9 9.37 -4.73 33.59
C ARG A 9 9.67 -4.97 32.12
N PHE A 10 10.66 -5.81 31.80
CA PHE A 10 10.94 -6.18 30.42
C PHE A 10 9.76 -6.93 29.80
N ALA A 11 9.17 -7.90 30.51
CA ALA A 11 7.96 -8.59 30.07
C ALA A 11 6.82 -7.61 29.73
N LYS A 12 6.59 -6.59 30.57
CA LYS A 12 5.58 -5.55 30.30
C LYS A 12 5.93 -4.67 29.09
N TYR A 13 7.21 -4.40 28.84
CA TYR A 13 7.62 -3.65 27.66
C TYR A 13 7.44 -4.48 26.39
N ASP A 14 7.77 -5.77 26.43
CA ASP A 14 7.60 -6.69 25.30
C ASP A 14 6.13 -6.87 24.95
N GLU A 15 5.25 -7.04 25.94
CA GLU A 15 3.79 -7.07 25.73
C GLU A 15 3.29 -5.78 25.08
N ARG A 16 3.78 -4.63 25.54
CA ARG A 16 3.40 -3.34 24.97
C ARG A 16 3.91 -3.17 23.54
N LEU A 17 5.12 -3.63 23.25
CA LEU A 17 5.68 -3.60 21.89
C LEU A 17 4.86 -4.48 20.95
N ALA A 18 4.55 -5.71 21.35
CA ALA A 18 3.69 -6.61 20.58
C ALA A 18 2.32 -6.00 20.28
N ALA A 19 1.67 -5.39 21.28
CA ALA A 19 0.38 -4.73 21.07
C ALA A 19 0.46 -3.52 20.12
N MET A 20 1.58 -2.77 20.14
CA MET A 20 1.80 -1.67 19.21
C MET A 20 2.04 -2.17 17.78
N ASP A 21 2.78 -3.27 17.61
CA ASP A 21 3.02 -3.89 16.31
C ASP A 21 1.72 -4.44 15.71
N ASP A 22 0.88 -5.11 16.52
CA ASP A 22 -0.44 -5.58 16.09
C ASP A 22 -1.34 -4.44 15.61
N ALA A 23 -1.37 -3.33 16.36
CA ALA A 23 -2.13 -2.14 15.98
C ALA A 23 -1.59 -1.51 14.68
N HIS A 24 -0.27 -1.48 14.51
CA HIS A 24 0.38 -0.97 13.31
C HIS A 24 0.05 -1.82 12.08
N GLU A 25 0.09 -3.16 12.20
CA GLU A 25 -0.28 -4.05 11.10
C GLU A 25 -1.77 -3.98 10.77
N ALA A 26 -2.66 -3.86 11.75
CA ALA A 26 -4.09 -3.64 11.52
C ALA A 26 -4.36 -2.32 10.79
N GLN A 27 -3.65 -1.25 11.14
CA GLN A 27 -3.75 0.04 10.47
C GLN A 27 -3.27 -0.06 9.02
N LYS A 28 -2.12 -0.70 8.78
CA LYS A 28 -1.56 -0.93 7.44
C LYS A 28 -2.50 -1.75 6.56
N TRP A 29 -3.11 -2.79 7.12
CA TRP A 29 -4.11 -3.60 6.42
C TRP A 29 -5.33 -2.75 6.04
N THR A 30 -5.83 -1.92 6.96
CA THR A 30 -6.98 -1.04 6.72
C THR A 30 -6.70 -0.05 5.58
N ILE A 31 -5.53 0.60 5.60
CA ILE A 31 -5.12 1.53 4.54
C ILE A 31 -5.05 0.81 3.19
N THR A 32 -4.45 -0.39 3.16
CA THR A 32 -4.36 -1.20 1.93
C THR A 32 -5.74 -1.56 1.39
N ALA A 33 -6.68 -1.97 2.25
CA ALA A 33 -8.05 -2.29 1.86
C ALA A 33 -8.80 -1.08 1.32
N LEU A 34 -8.67 0.09 1.97
CA LEU A 34 -9.27 1.34 1.55
C LEU A 34 -8.74 1.79 0.18
N ILE A 35 -7.42 1.71 -0.02
CA ILE A 35 -6.78 2.00 -1.30
C ILE A 35 -7.32 1.06 -2.38
N GLY A 36 -7.30 -0.26 -2.14
CA GLY A 36 -7.78 -1.25 -3.10
C GLY A 36 -9.25 -1.06 -3.51
N SER A 37 -10.08 -0.55 -2.59
CA SER A 37 -11.51 -0.27 -2.82
C SER A 37 -11.77 1.09 -3.47
N HIS A 38 -10.76 1.92 -3.66
CA HIS A 38 -10.95 3.29 -4.15
C HIS A 38 -11.39 3.28 -5.63
N PRO A 39 -12.49 3.96 -6.00
CA PRO A 39 -13.05 3.89 -7.35
C PRO A 39 -12.08 4.43 -8.40
N ASN A 40 -11.35 5.50 -8.07
CA ASN A 40 -10.41 6.18 -8.96
C ASN A 40 -9.01 6.30 -8.33
N LEU A 41 -8.19 5.25 -8.50
CA LEU A 41 -6.83 5.20 -7.97
C LEU A 41 -5.90 6.28 -8.56
N LYS A 42 -6.14 6.73 -9.80
CA LYS A 42 -5.32 7.78 -10.44
C LYS A 42 -5.55 9.14 -9.78
N LEU A 43 -6.80 9.45 -9.44
CA LEU A 43 -7.14 10.67 -8.68
C LEU A 43 -6.50 10.63 -7.29
N LEU A 44 -6.62 9.50 -6.59
CA LEU A 44 -5.99 9.29 -5.28
C LEU A 44 -4.48 9.51 -5.33
N LEU A 45 -3.80 8.91 -6.31
CA LEU A 45 -2.38 9.11 -6.55
C LEU A 45 -2.03 10.59 -6.77
N GLY A 46 -2.83 11.33 -7.55
CA GLY A 46 -2.64 12.75 -7.77
C GLY A 46 -2.77 13.58 -6.48
N MET A 47 -3.73 13.26 -5.62
CA MET A 47 -3.89 13.91 -4.32
C MET A 47 -2.71 13.65 -3.39
N ILE A 48 -2.24 12.40 -3.31
CA ILE A 48 -1.09 12.01 -2.48
C ILE A 48 0.17 12.73 -2.95
N ARG A 49 0.45 12.77 -4.26
CA ARG A 49 1.61 13.49 -4.81
C ARG A 49 1.58 14.98 -4.50
N ARG A 50 0.40 15.61 -4.55
CA ARG A 50 0.24 17.01 -4.16
C ARG A 50 0.53 17.22 -2.68
N ALA A 51 0.07 16.31 -1.82
CA ALA A 51 0.38 16.36 -0.39
C ALA A 51 1.88 16.19 -0.12
N ILE A 52 2.54 15.24 -0.80
CA ILE A 52 4.01 15.04 -0.73
C ILE A 52 4.74 16.32 -1.11
N GLN A 53 4.35 16.95 -2.22
CA GLN A 53 5.00 18.18 -2.66
C GLN A 53 4.81 19.31 -1.63
N GLY A 54 3.59 19.51 -1.13
CA GLY A 54 3.33 20.50 -0.09
C GLY A 54 4.09 20.24 1.21
N MET A 55 4.35 18.97 1.56
CA MET A 55 5.21 18.63 2.69
C MET A 55 6.67 18.97 2.42
N ARG A 56 7.20 18.65 1.23
CA ARG A 56 8.58 18.98 0.84
C ARG A 56 8.81 20.49 0.83
N ASP A 57 7.87 21.26 0.30
CA ASP A 57 7.94 22.71 0.26
C ASP A 57 7.99 23.31 1.68
N ARG A 58 7.20 22.75 2.62
CA ARG A 58 7.26 23.11 4.04
C ARG A 58 8.58 22.71 4.69
N SER A 59 9.06 21.49 4.47
CA SER A 59 10.33 20.99 5.02
C SER A 59 11.57 21.76 4.51
N ALA A 60 11.49 22.36 3.33
CA ALA A 60 12.54 23.19 2.75
C ALA A 60 12.53 24.64 3.27
N SER A 61 11.49 25.05 3.99
CA SER A 61 11.42 26.34 4.67
C SER A 61 12.20 26.30 6.00
N ALA A 62 12.60 27.47 6.51
CA ALA A 62 13.51 27.60 7.66
C ALA A 62 13.00 26.97 8.98
N ASP A 63 11.72 26.64 9.07
CA ASP A 63 11.10 25.95 10.20
C ASP A 63 11.05 24.44 9.95
N HIS A 64 12.22 23.79 10.06
CA HIS A 64 12.33 22.34 9.97
C HIS A 64 11.64 21.65 11.17
N ASP A 65 10.38 21.23 10.98
CA ASP A 65 9.65 20.42 11.95
C ASP A 65 9.89 18.92 11.68
N PRO A 66 10.46 18.14 12.63
CA PRO A 66 10.64 16.69 12.51
C PRO A 66 9.32 15.91 12.34
N SER A 67 8.17 16.51 12.70
CA SER A 67 6.86 15.94 12.38
C SER A 67 6.62 15.89 10.86
N CYS A 68 7.15 16.87 10.11
CA CYS A 68 7.01 16.93 8.66
C CYS A 68 7.72 15.78 7.96
N GLU A 69 8.90 15.38 8.44
CA GLU A 69 9.64 14.24 7.89
C GLU A 69 8.87 12.92 8.08
N ARG A 70 8.26 12.74 9.25
CA ARG A 70 7.46 11.56 9.56
C ARG A 70 6.23 11.48 8.65
N ILE A 71 5.52 12.58 8.48
CA ILE A 71 4.34 12.66 7.60
C ILE A 71 4.76 12.43 6.14
N LEU A 72 5.88 13.01 5.70
CA LEU A 72 6.41 12.82 4.36
C LEU A 72 6.70 11.35 4.08
N LYS A 73 7.33 10.64 5.03
CA LYS A 73 7.58 9.20 4.93
C LYS A 73 6.28 8.41 4.78
N GLN A 74 5.28 8.68 5.61
CA GLN A 74 3.97 8.02 5.52
C GLN A 74 3.27 8.26 4.17
N LEU A 75 3.37 9.48 3.63
CA LEU A 75 2.80 9.79 2.32
C LEU A 75 3.51 9.05 1.18
N LEU A 76 4.83 8.90 1.25
CA LEU A 76 5.61 8.12 0.28
C LEU A 76 5.26 6.63 0.32
N ASP A 77 5.11 6.06 1.51
CA ASP A 77 4.69 4.67 1.68
C ASP A 77 3.26 4.44 1.13
N THR A 78 2.38 5.42 1.35
CA THR A 78 1.02 5.41 0.79
C THR A 78 1.05 5.52 -0.74
N GLU A 79 1.90 6.37 -1.31
CA GLU A 79 2.09 6.48 -2.76
C GLU A 79 2.49 5.13 -3.38
N ALA A 80 3.49 4.46 -2.77
CA ALA A 80 3.93 3.14 -3.22
C ALA A 80 2.79 2.12 -3.19
N THR A 81 1.98 2.12 -2.12
CA THR A 81 0.82 1.22 -1.98
C THR A 81 -0.23 1.49 -3.06
N VAL A 82 -0.51 2.75 -3.38
CA VAL A 82 -1.43 3.11 -4.47
C VAL A 82 -0.91 2.65 -5.83
N LEU A 83 0.39 2.82 -6.10
CA LEU A 83 1.01 2.34 -7.34
C LEU A 83 0.92 0.82 -7.48
N GLN A 84 1.15 0.08 -6.39
CA GLN A 84 0.98 -1.38 -6.37
C GLN A 84 -0.48 -1.79 -6.65
N ALA A 85 -1.45 -1.08 -6.06
CA ALA A 85 -2.87 -1.33 -6.31
C ALA A 85 -3.27 -1.06 -7.76
N ILE A 86 -2.73 0.02 -8.38
CA ILE A 86 -2.93 0.31 -9.80
C ILE A 86 -2.37 -0.84 -10.65
N ALA A 87 -1.13 -1.24 -10.42
CA ALA A 87 -0.49 -2.33 -11.16
C ALA A 87 -1.25 -3.66 -11.00
N ALA A 88 -1.75 -3.97 -9.79
CA ALA A 88 -2.56 -5.16 -9.54
C ALA A 88 -3.88 -5.12 -10.34
N ARG A 89 -4.56 -3.96 -10.36
CA ARG A 89 -5.80 -3.76 -11.11
C ARG A 89 -5.57 -3.90 -12.62
N GLU A 90 -4.49 -3.33 -13.13
CA GLU A 90 -4.11 -3.44 -14.54
C GLU A 90 -3.80 -4.88 -14.94
N ARG A 91 -3.13 -5.67 -14.08
CA ARG A 91 -2.91 -7.11 -14.33
C ARG A 91 -4.23 -7.89 -14.39
N VAL A 92 -5.17 -7.62 -13.50
CA VAL A 92 -6.49 -8.29 -13.48
C VAL A 92 -7.32 -7.91 -14.71
N LEU A 93 -7.32 -6.63 -15.09
CA LEU A 93 -8.01 -6.16 -16.30
C LEU A 93 -7.33 -6.67 -17.58
N GLY A 94 -5.99 -6.76 -17.60
CA GLY A 94 -5.22 -7.32 -18.71
C GLY A 94 -5.47 -8.81 -18.92
N ARG A 95 -5.64 -9.59 -17.85
CA ARG A 95 -6.04 -11.01 -17.89
C ARG A 95 -7.50 -11.23 -18.29
N LYS A 96 -8.36 -10.22 -18.21
CA LYS A 96 -9.78 -10.28 -18.61
C LYS A 96 -10.02 -9.95 -20.09
N LYS A 97 -9.00 -9.60 -20.88
CA LYS A 97 -9.14 -9.59 -22.34
C LYS A 97 -9.29 -11.05 -22.79
N PRO A 98 -10.37 -11.42 -23.49
CA PRO A 98 -10.51 -12.78 -23.99
C PRO A 98 -9.35 -13.06 -24.94
N GLU A 99 -8.63 -14.17 -24.72
CA GLU A 99 -7.98 -14.86 -25.81
C GLU A 99 -9.04 -15.04 -26.90
N PRO A 100 -8.79 -14.65 -28.17
CA PRO A 100 -9.68 -15.05 -29.23
C PRO A 100 -9.71 -16.57 -29.23
N GLU A 101 -10.90 -17.11 -28.95
CA GLU A 101 -11.25 -18.51 -29.14
C GLU A 101 -10.71 -18.94 -30.51
N GLN A 102 -9.70 -19.80 -30.49
CA GLN A 102 -9.43 -20.64 -31.65
C GLN A 102 -10.58 -21.63 -31.71
N GLU A 103 -11.66 -21.25 -32.39
CA GLU A 103 -12.73 -22.17 -32.78
C GLU A 103 -12.12 -23.35 -33.53
N PRO A 104 -12.42 -24.60 -33.11
CA PRO A 104 -12.09 -25.78 -33.89
C PRO A 104 -13.32 -26.21 -34.70
N GLU A 105 -13.33 -25.95 -36.01
CA GLU A 105 -14.22 -26.62 -36.98
C GLU A 105 -13.36 -26.94 -38.22
N GLN A 106 -12.82 -28.16 -38.32
CA GLN A 106 -13.42 -29.37 -38.90
C GLN A 106 -13.82 -29.25 -40.38
N GLU A 107 -13.14 -30.10 -41.17
CA GLU A 107 -13.63 -30.81 -42.35
C GLU A 107 -14.47 -30.05 -43.39
N GLN A 108 -13.83 -29.76 -44.52
CA GLN A 108 -14.49 -30.01 -45.80
C GLN A 108 -13.49 -30.59 -46.80
N GLU A 109 -13.66 -31.88 -47.02
CA GLU A 109 -13.56 -32.58 -48.31
C GLU A 109 -12.89 -31.81 -49.45
N ARG A 110 -11.77 -32.37 -49.91
CA ARG A 110 -11.59 -32.67 -51.34
C ARG A 110 -10.57 -33.80 -51.48
N GLU A 111 -11.03 -35.02 -51.23
CA GLU A 111 -10.67 -36.11 -52.13
C GLU A 111 -11.26 -35.78 -53.51
N ARG A 112 -10.39 -35.51 -54.50
CA ARG A 112 -10.44 -35.95 -55.91
C ARG A 112 -9.58 -35.06 -56.79
#